data_AF-A0ABC8TJ25-F1
#
_entry.id   AF-A0ABC8TJ25-F1
#
_cell.length_a   1.000
_cell.length_b   1.000
_cell.length_c   1.000
_cell.angle_alpha   90.00
_cell.angle_beta   90.00
_cell.angle_gamma   90.00
#
_symmetry.space_group_name_H-M   'P 1'
#
loop_
_entity.id
_entity.type
_entity.pdbx_description
1 polymer ?
#
loop_
_entity_poly.entity_id
_entity_poly.type
_entity_poly.pdbx_seq_one_letter_code
_entity_poly.pdbx_strand_id
1 'polypeptide(L)'
;EYMTVQCCRRACNTENDSECCVEGKYYGIYKCLLRVSGRTKAVLTINSFEKGGDGGAESECDNNYHSDDTPVVALSTGWFNKKNRCLNNITIYAMAGV
;
A
#
# COMPACT_ATOMS: atom_id res chain seq x y z
N GLU A 1 -17.69 -4.89 -12.46
CA GLU A 1 -18.51 -3.89 -11.77
C GLU A 1 -17.58 -2.98 -10.98
N TYR A 2 -17.56 -1.68 -11.29
CA TYR A 2 -16.66 -0.73 -10.64
C TYR A 2 -17.30 -0.29 -9.31
N MET A 3 -16.69 -0.67 -8.20
CA MET A 3 -17.14 -0.23 -6.87
C MET A 3 -16.46 1.11 -6.57
N THR A 4 -17.19 2.03 -5.92
CA THR A 4 -16.63 3.32 -5.48
C THR A 4 -16.78 3.46 -3.97
N VAL A 5 -15.91 4.27 -3.37
CA VAL A 5 -16.01 4.70 -1.97
C VAL A 5 -16.07 6.21 -1.91
N GLN A 6 -16.97 6.74 -1.10
CA GLN A 6 -17.07 8.17 -0.82
C GLN A 6 -16.13 8.53 0.34
N CYS A 7 -15.32 9.56 0.17
CA CYS A 7 -14.44 10.05 1.23
C CYS A 7 -15.25 10.74 2.33
N CYS A 8 -15.06 10.28 3.57
CA CYS A 8 -15.45 10.96 4.79
C CYS A 8 -14.16 11.39 5.50
N ARG A 9 -13.81 12.68 5.40
CA ARG A 9 -12.53 13.20 5.91
C ARG A 9 -12.65 13.45 7.41
N ARG A 10 -11.76 12.86 8.20
CA ARG A 10 -11.58 13.15 9.63
C ARG A 10 -10.12 13.60 9.87
N ALA A 11 -9.38 12.85 10.66
CA ALA A 11 -7.93 13.01 10.82
C ALA A 11 -7.21 12.41 9.61
N CYS A 12 -6.31 13.19 9.00
CA CYS A 12 -5.48 12.78 7.88
C CYS A 12 -4.08 13.37 8.06
N ASN A 13 -3.04 12.56 7.84
CA ASN A 13 -1.65 13.00 7.82
C ASN A 13 -1.17 13.09 6.36
N THR A 14 -0.20 13.96 6.10
CA THR A 14 0.40 14.18 4.77
C THR A 14 1.91 13.90 4.75
N GLU A 15 2.39 13.07 5.68
CA GLU A 15 3.76 12.57 5.70
C GLU A 15 3.98 11.60 4.53
N ASN A 16 5.24 11.42 4.13
CA ASN A 16 5.66 10.57 3.00
C ASN A 16 4.86 10.81 1.69
N ASP A 17 4.57 12.07 1.38
CA ASP A 17 3.81 12.48 0.20
C ASP A 17 2.39 11.90 0.13
N SER A 18 1.80 11.59 1.30
CA SER A 18 0.43 11.07 1.40
C SER A 18 -0.61 12.13 1.02
N GLU A 19 -1.53 11.77 0.12
CA GLU A 19 -2.64 12.63 -0.28
C GLU A 19 -3.89 12.38 0.57
N CYS A 20 -4.41 13.44 1.19
CA CYS A 20 -5.70 13.37 1.86
C CYS A 20 -6.87 13.32 0.87
N CYS A 21 -7.82 12.43 1.14
CA CYS A 21 -9.03 12.38 0.34
C CYS A 21 -9.86 13.68 0.49
N VAL A 22 -10.41 14.14 -0.64
CA VAL A 22 -11.37 15.25 -0.70
C VAL A 22 -12.74 14.80 -0.21
N GLU A 23 -13.27 15.44 0.82
CA GLU A 23 -14.56 15.12 1.41
C GLU A 23 -15.69 15.16 0.37
N GLY A 24 -16.55 14.14 0.39
CA GLY A 24 -17.66 14.01 -0.56
C GLY A 24 -17.26 13.50 -1.95
N LYS A 25 -15.97 13.42 -2.28
CA LYS A 25 -15.49 12.86 -3.56
C LYS A 25 -15.54 11.32 -3.53
N TYR A 26 -15.89 10.73 -4.68
CA TYR A 26 -15.87 9.28 -4.90
C TYR A 26 -14.54 8.85 -5.52
N TYR A 27 -13.99 7.74 -5.02
CA TYR A 27 -12.76 7.12 -5.53
C TYR A 27 -13.07 5.71 -6.04
N GLY A 28 -12.49 5.35 -7.18
CA GLY A 28 -12.65 4.03 -7.77
C GLY A 28 -11.87 2.97 -6.99
N ILE A 29 -12.50 1.83 -6.71
CA ILE A 29 -11.86 0.67 -6.08
C ILE A 29 -11.56 -0.37 -7.14
N TYR A 30 -10.28 -0.77 -7.22
CA TYR A 30 -9.83 -1.85 -8.10
C TYR A 30 -9.71 -3.15 -7.31
N LYS A 31 -10.57 -4.12 -7.61
CA LYS A 31 -10.49 -5.49 -7.06
C LYS A 31 -9.74 -6.49 -7.96
N CYS A 32 -9.25 -6.04 -9.11
CA CYS A 32 -8.71 -6.93 -10.12
C CYS A 32 -7.43 -7.65 -9.64
N LEU A 33 -7.32 -8.93 -9.99
CA LEU A 33 -6.09 -9.70 -9.90
C LEU A 33 -5.14 -9.19 -11.00
N LEU A 34 -4.20 -8.33 -10.62
CA LEU A 34 -3.16 -7.89 -11.53
C LEU A 34 -2.33 -9.10 -11.96
N ARG A 35 -2.05 -9.23 -13.27
CA ARG A 35 -1.19 -10.30 -13.78
C ARG A 35 0.19 -10.19 -13.17
N VAL A 36 0.59 -11.21 -12.44
CA VAL A 36 1.93 -11.32 -11.89
C VAL A 36 2.77 -12.04 -12.94
N SER A 37 3.84 -11.40 -13.36
CA SER A 37 4.89 -12.02 -14.17
C SER A 37 6.20 -12.04 -13.39
N GLY A 38 7.22 -12.74 -13.89
CA GLY A 38 8.55 -12.74 -13.29
C GLY A 38 9.20 -11.35 -13.18
N ARG A 39 8.72 -10.35 -13.95
CA ARG A 39 9.12 -8.94 -13.85
C ARG A 39 7.89 -8.04 -13.95
N THR A 40 7.15 -7.98 -12.87
CA THR A 40 5.95 -7.15 -12.78
C THR A 40 6.34 -5.68 -12.63
N LYS A 41 5.87 -4.81 -13.54
CA LYS A 41 6.06 -3.36 -13.41
C LYS A 41 5.14 -2.83 -12.31
N ALA A 42 5.69 -1.99 -11.44
CA ALA A 42 4.99 -1.40 -10.32
C ALA A 42 5.45 0.05 -10.09
N VAL A 43 4.64 0.82 -9.37
CA VAL A 43 5.04 2.11 -8.80
C VAL A 43 5.40 1.84 -7.35
N LEU A 44 6.59 2.28 -6.93
CA LEU A 44 7.01 2.22 -5.54
C LEU A 44 6.61 3.52 -4.86
N THR A 45 5.92 3.43 -3.73
CA THR A 45 5.56 4.55 -2.85
C THR A 45 6.24 4.34 -1.50
N ILE A 46 6.43 5.43 -0.75
CA ILE A 46 7.00 5.41 0.60
C ILE A 46 5.85 5.37 1.62
N ASN A 47 6.03 4.61 2.69
CA ASN A 47 5.06 4.46 3.78
C ASN A 47 5.84 4.03 5.04
N SER A 48 5.57 4.65 6.18
CA SER A 48 6.05 4.19 7.48
C SER A 48 5.14 3.09 8.02
N PHE A 49 5.75 2.01 8.52
CA PHE A 49 5.03 0.90 9.18
C PHE A 49 5.12 0.98 10.70
N GLU A 50 5.68 2.06 11.23
CA GLU A 50 5.83 2.30 12.65
C GLU A 50 4.51 2.68 13.31
N LYS A 51 4.45 2.45 14.63
CA LYS A 51 3.32 2.87 15.44
C LYS A 51 3.24 4.39 15.48
N GLY A 52 2.13 4.93 14.98
CA GLY A 52 1.91 6.37 14.93
C GLY A 52 2.42 7.04 13.65
N GLY A 53 3.00 6.28 12.73
CA GLY A 53 3.29 6.77 11.37
C GLY A 53 2.06 6.81 10.46
N ASP A 54 2.29 7.10 9.19
CA ASP A 54 1.25 7.25 8.15
C ASP A 54 0.60 5.95 7.67
N GLY A 55 1.27 4.80 7.87
CA GLY A 55 0.68 3.48 7.60
C GLY A 55 -0.56 3.17 8.45
N GLY A 56 -0.78 3.92 9.53
CA GLY A 56 -1.98 3.83 10.35
C GLY A 56 -2.02 2.60 11.25
N ALA A 57 -2.59 1.50 10.76
CA ALA A 57 -2.83 0.28 11.53
C ALA A 57 -1.68 -0.74 11.40
N GLU A 58 -1.73 -1.77 12.24
CA GLU A 58 -0.80 -2.91 12.20
C GLU A 58 -0.85 -3.65 10.85
N SER A 59 0.28 -4.25 10.46
CA SER A 59 0.41 -4.97 9.19
C SER A 59 -0.47 -6.22 9.16
N GLU A 60 -1.25 -6.40 8.09
CA GLU A 60 -2.26 -7.48 8.00
C GLU A 60 -1.69 -8.91 8.06
N CYS A 61 -0.41 -9.07 7.73
CA CYS A 61 0.24 -10.38 7.69
C CYS A 61 0.54 -10.97 9.07
N ASP A 62 0.88 -10.11 10.05
CA ASP A 62 1.37 -10.54 11.36
C ASP A 62 0.78 -9.74 12.53
N ASN A 63 -0.05 -8.74 12.26
CA ASN A 63 -0.65 -7.82 13.22
C ASN A 63 0.40 -7.08 14.06
N ASN A 64 1.53 -6.70 13.46
CA ASN A 64 2.56 -5.89 14.10
C ASN A 64 2.83 -4.59 13.37
N TYR A 65 3.36 -3.62 14.10
CA TYR A 65 4.10 -2.50 13.55
C TYR A 65 5.54 -2.94 13.26
N HIS A 66 6.16 -2.34 12.25
CA HIS A 66 7.53 -2.62 11.84
C HIS A 66 8.33 -1.32 11.86
N SER A 67 9.58 -1.36 12.31
CA SER A 67 10.44 -0.18 12.28
C SER A 67 10.74 0.23 10.84
N ASP A 68 10.90 1.52 10.60
CA ASP A 68 11.24 2.06 9.27
C ASP A 68 12.62 1.59 8.78
N ASP A 69 13.49 1.13 9.68
CA ASP A 69 14.76 0.49 9.35
C ASP A 69 14.59 -0.96 8.85
N THR A 70 13.39 -1.55 8.97
CA THR A 70 13.10 -2.91 8.53
C THR A 70 12.55 -2.90 7.11
N PRO A 71 13.17 -3.59 6.14
CA PRO A 71 12.71 -3.60 4.76
C PRO A 71 11.42 -4.44 4.61
N VAL A 72 10.27 -3.79 4.79
CA VAL A 72 8.93 -4.36 4.59
C VAL A 72 8.16 -3.60 3.53
N VAL A 73 7.20 -4.26 2.89
CA VAL A 73 6.38 -3.67 1.83
C VAL A 73 4.93 -4.10 1.93
N ALA A 74 4.03 -3.19 1.58
CA ALA A 74 2.63 -3.51 1.29
C ALA A 74 2.45 -3.74 -0.21
N LEU A 75 1.55 -4.67 -0.56
CA LEU A 75 1.18 -4.94 -1.95
C LEU A 75 -0.25 -4.49 -2.19
N SER A 76 -0.53 -3.90 -3.36
CA SER A 76 -1.91 -3.64 -3.78
C SER A 76 -2.75 -4.92 -3.70
N THR A 77 -4.04 -4.80 -3.38
CA THR A 77 -4.92 -5.93 -3.02
C THR A 77 -4.85 -7.13 -3.98
N GLY A 78 -4.75 -6.88 -5.29
CA GLY A 78 -4.61 -7.95 -6.30
C GLY A 78 -3.31 -8.74 -6.19
N TRP A 79 -2.18 -8.08 -5.87
CA TRP A 79 -0.89 -8.72 -5.65
C TRP A 79 -0.74 -9.31 -4.26
N PHE A 80 -1.36 -8.70 -3.24
CA PHE A 80 -1.43 -9.26 -1.89
C PHE A 80 -2.09 -10.64 -1.88
N ASN A 81 -3.08 -10.84 -2.75
CA ASN A 81 -3.67 -12.13 -3.05
C ASN A 81 -4.14 -12.88 -1.79
N LYS A 82 -4.97 -12.22 -0.97
CA LYS A 82 -5.55 -12.80 0.27
C LYS A 82 -4.50 -13.44 1.18
N LYS A 83 -3.43 -12.70 1.51
CA LYS A 83 -2.31 -13.14 2.35
C LYS A 83 -1.41 -14.22 1.75
N ASN A 84 -1.62 -14.68 0.51
CA ASN A 84 -0.80 -15.73 -0.11
C ASN A 84 0.69 -15.34 -0.30
N ARG A 85 1.04 -14.06 -0.09
CA ARG A 85 2.41 -13.55 -0.14
C ARG A 85 2.91 -12.98 1.18
N CYS A 86 2.15 -13.16 2.26
CA CYS A 86 2.59 -12.71 3.56
C CYS A 86 3.91 -13.37 3.95
N LEU A 87 4.82 -12.56 4.49
CA LEU A 87 6.13 -13.00 5.00
C LEU A 87 7.05 -13.62 3.92
N ASN A 88 6.74 -13.40 2.64
CA ASN A 88 7.60 -13.77 1.52
C ASN A 88 8.43 -12.58 1.05
N ASN A 89 9.69 -12.85 0.71
CA ASN A 89 10.56 -11.84 0.14
C ASN A 89 10.23 -11.56 -1.33
N ILE A 90 10.35 -10.31 -1.74
CA ILE A 90 10.32 -9.90 -3.14
C ILE A 90 11.61 -9.15 -3.48
N THR A 91 12.00 -9.16 -4.76
CA THR A 91 13.10 -8.35 -5.26
C THR A 91 12.54 -7.17 -6.03
N ILE A 92 12.86 -5.95 -5.59
CA ILE A 92 12.49 -4.71 -6.26
C ILE A 92 13.66 -4.27 -7.12
N TYR A 93 13.42 -4.09 -8.41
CA TYR A 93 14.39 -3.52 -9.35
C TYR A 93 13.98 -2.08 -9.62
N ALA A 94 14.74 -1.13 -9.08
CA ALA A 94 14.62 0.26 -9.48
C ALA A 94 15.45 0.48 -10.76
N MET A 95 14.89 1.21 -11.71
CA MET A 95 15.73 1.82 -12.73
C MET A 95 16.39 3.01 -12.03
N ALA A 96 17.72 3.00 -11.90
CA ALA A 96 18.46 4.18 -11.45
C ALA A 96 18.08 5.34 -12.37
N GLY A 97 17.58 6.43 -11.79
CA GLY A 97 17.22 7.62 -12.55
C GLY A 97 18.45 8.17 -13.29
N VAL A 98 18.26 8.42 -14.59
CA VAL A 98 18.97 9.50 -15.31
C VAL A 98 18.51 10.85 -14.78
#